data_AF-A0A7S1NSL9-F1
#
_entry.id   AF-A0A7S1NSL9-F1
#
_cell.length_a   1.000
_cell.length_b   1.000
_cell.length_c   1.000
_cell.angle_alpha   90.00
_cell.angle_beta   90.00
_cell.angle_gamma   90.00
#
_symmetry.space_group_name_H-M   'P 1'
#
loop_
_entity.id
_entity.type
_entity.pdbx_description
1 polymer ?
#
loop_
_entity_poly.entity_id
_entity_poly.type
_entity_poly.pdbx_seq_one_letter_code
_entity_poly.pdbx_strand_id
1 'polypeptide(L)'
;VAPEGQAFPDNQRNHMIFLKVRCGTDMFMLSIKENISFTELLEKVARTCSISPDSLTMGKCHLEWEDMDHDRIQLQTQTDWCNAQEYHREAARTTSMKLFVENAVE
;
A
#
# COMPACT_ATOMS: atom_id res chain seq x y z
N VAL A 1 21.70 13.76 41.91
CA VAL A 1 20.38 13.98 41.27
C VAL A 1 20.54 13.54 39.82
N ALA A 2 19.86 12.47 39.39
CA ALA A 2 19.95 11.98 38.01
C ALA A 2 18.90 12.73 37.16
N PRO A 3 19.19 13.12 35.91
CA PRO A 3 18.20 13.71 35.04
C PRO A 3 17.14 12.66 34.71
N GLU A 4 15.87 13.00 34.91
CA GLU A 4 14.76 12.17 34.44
C GLU A 4 14.81 12.11 32.92
N GLY A 5 15.38 11.02 32.43
CA GLY A 5 15.39 10.66 31.03
C GLY A 5 13.96 10.61 30.53
N GLN A 6 13.71 11.39 29.49
CA GLN A 6 12.49 11.44 28.73
C GLN A 6 12.08 10.02 28.31
N ALA A 7 11.06 9.47 28.97
CA ALA A 7 10.46 8.22 28.57
C ALA A 7 9.54 8.49 27.38
N PHE A 8 10.04 8.25 26.16
CA PHE A 8 9.16 7.91 25.04
C PHE A 8 9.19 6.40 24.87
N PRO A 9 8.27 5.63 25.49
CA PRO A 9 8.03 4.28 25.02
C PRO A 9 7.36 4.38 23.66
N ASP A 10 8.17 4.10 22.64
CA ASP A 10 7.84 3.65 21.29
C ASP A 10 6.53 2.84 21.27
N ASN A 11 5.41 3.54 21.07
CA ASN A 11 4.09 2.91 20.96
C ASN A 11 3.62 2.96 19.50
N GLN A 12 4.57 2.86 18.57
CA GLN A 12 4.27 2.50 17.19
C GLN A 12 3.87 1.02 17.20
N ARG A 13 2.62 0.76 17.59
CA ARG A 13 1.96 -0.50 17.25
C ARG A 13 2.22 -0.72 15.76
N ASN A 14 2.92 -1.79 15.41
CA ASN A 14 3.10 -2.23 14.03
C ASN A 14 1.72 -2.66 13.50
N HIS A 15 0.86 -1.69 13.18
CA HIS A 15 -0.41 -1.95 12.53
C HIS A 15 -0.09 -2.51 11.15
N MET A 16 -0.52 -3.75 10.92
CA MET A 16 -0.37 -4.40 9.62
C MET A 16 -1.62 -4.13 8.79
N ILE A 17 -1.44 -3.76 7.53
CA ILE A 17 -2.51 -3.64 6.55
C ILE A 17 -2.47 -4.88 5.67
N PHE A 18 -3.64 -5.50 5.49
CA PHE A 18 -3.81 -6.63 4.58
C PHE A 18 -4.28 -6.11 3.22
N LEU A 19 -3.50 -6.42 2.19
CA LEU A 19 -3.74 -6.05 0.80
C LEU A 19 -4.10 -7.29 -0.01
N LYS A 20 -5.09 -7.15 -0.90
CA LYS A 20 -5.40 -8.10 -1.97
C LYS A 20 -4.89 -7.50 -3.27
N VAL A 21 -3.75 -7.97 -3.74
CA VAL A 21 -3.09 -7.46 -4.95
C VAL A 21 -3.52 -8.31 -6.12
N ARG A 22 -4.19 -7.71 -7.10
CA ARG A 22 -4.56 -8.35 -8.36
C ARG A 22 -3.53 -8.00 -9.43
N CYS A 23 -2.94 -9.01 -10.03
CA CYS A 23 -1.98 -8.88 -11.11
C CYS A 23 -2.55 -9.63 -12.32
N GLY A 24 -3.25 -8.93 -13.21
CA GLY A 24 -4.01 -9.57 -14.30
C GLY A 24 -5.12 -10.49 -13.80
N THR A 25 -5.01 -11.79 -14.09
CA THR A 25 -5.97 -12.82 -13.66
C THR A 25 -5.74 -13.32 -12.24
N ASP A 26 -4.53 -13.12 -11.70
CA ASP A 26 -4.11 -13.68 -10.43
C ASP A 26 -4.34 -12.71 -9.28
N MET A 27 -4.62 -13.26 -8.09
CA MET A 27 -4.82 -12.48 -6.88
C MET A 27 -3.94 -13.02 -5.76
N PHE A 28 -3.20 -12.12 -5.13
CA PHE A 28 -2.27 -12.41 -4.04
C PHE A 28 -2.67 -11.66 -2.79
N MET A 29 -2.33 -12.22 -1.63
CA MET A 29 -2.49 -11.53 -0.34
C MET A 29 -1.12 -11.07 0.15
N LEU A 30 -1.02 -9.79 0.50
CA LEU A 30 0.20 -9.16 1.00
C LEU A 30 -0.10 -8.45 2.32
N SER A 31 0.71 -8.70 3.33
CA SER A 31 0.70 -7.93 4.59
C SER A 31 1.83 -6.91 4.58
N ILE A 32 1.51 -5.64 4.77
CA ILE A 32 2.47 -4.54 4.86
C ILE A 32 2.35 -3.84 6.21
N LYS A 33 3.39 -3.08 6.58
CA LYS A 33 3.29 -2.15 7.70
C LYS A 33 2.48 -0.92 7.29
N GLU A 34 1.71 -0.36 8.21
CA GLU A 34 0.94 0.87 7.98
C GLU A 34 1.83 2.05 7.59
N ASN A 35 3.03 2.16 8.16
CA ASN A 35 3.99 3.22 7.86
C ASN A 35 4.91 2.92 6.66
N ILE A 36 4.53 1.98 5.79
CA ILE A 36 5.31 1.67 4.60
C ILE A 36 5.41 2.90 3.67
N SER A 37 6.60 3.13 3.13
CA SER A 37 6.76 4.15 2.08
C SER A 37 6.15 3.65 0.76
N PHE A 38 5.72 4.57 -0.09
CA PHE A 38 5.17 4.25 -1.39
C PHE A 38 6.19 3.49 -2.26
N THR A 39 7.47 3.88 -2.20
CA THR A 39 8.54 3.14 -2.87
C THR A 39 8.65 1.69 -2.39
N GLU A 40 8.63 1.45 -1.07
CA GLU A 40 8.69 0.08 -0.52
C GLU A 40 7.41 -0.72 -0.84
N LEU A 41 6.25 -0.07 -0.88
CA LEU A 41 5.00 -0.67 -1.34
C LEU A 41 5.12 -1.15 -2.79
N LEU A 42 5.58 -0.29 -3.70
CA LEU A 42 5.78 -0.62 -5.11
C LEU A 42 6.74 -1.80 -5.26
N GLU A 43 7.85 -1.82 -4.52
CA GLU A 43 8.80 -2.95 -4.55
C GLU A 43 8.16 -4.26 -4.09
N LYS A 44 7.37 -4.23 -3.01
CA LYS A 44 6.67 -5.43 -2.52
C LYS A 44 5.64 -5.92 -3.52
N VAL A 45 4.82 -5.01 -4.05
CA VAL A 45 3.80 -5.33 -5.06
C VAL A 45 4.44 -5.90 -6.32
N ALA A 46 5.53 -5.30 -6.81
CA ALA A 46 6.28 -5.80 -7.96
C ALA A 46 6.77 -7.24 -7.74
N ARG A 47 7.39 -7.50 -6.58
CA ARG A 47 7.84 -8.84 -6.21
C ARG A 47 6.68 -9.84 -6.11
N THR A 48 5.55 -9.42 -5.54
CA THR A 48 4.34 -10.27 -5.45
C THR A 48 3.77 -10.61 -6.82
N CYS A 49 3.69 -9.63 -7.73
CA CYS A 49 3.23 -9.84 -9.09
C CYS A 49 4.29 -10.46 -10.02
N SER A 50 5.49 -10.77 -9.52
CA SER A 50 6.64 -11.25 -10.32
C SER A 50 6.97 -10.35 -11.51
N ILE A 51 6.84 -9.03 -11.34
CA ILE A 51 7.23 -8.00 -12.31
C ILE A 51 8.45 -7.23 -11.83
N SER A 52 9.17 -6.60 -12.76
CA SER A 52 10.27 -5.70 -12.40
C SER A 52 9.74 -4.46 -11.66
N PRO A 53 10.35 -4.03 -10.54
CA PRO A 53 9.95 -2.80 -9.85
C PRO A 53 10.06 -1.57 -10.75
N ASP A 54 11.03 -1.57 -11.67
CA ASP A 54 11.16 -0.57 -12.73
C ASP A 54 9.89 -0.44 -13.60
N SER A 55 9.09 -1.49 -13.76
CA SER A 55 7.84 -1.38 -14.51
C SER A 55 6.84 -0.46 -13.81
N LEU A 56 6.77 -0.49 -12.48
CA LEU A 56 5.90 0.39 -11.69
C LEU A 56 6.47 1.81 -11.56
N THR A 57 7.79 1.96 -11.43
CA THR A 57 8.43 3.28 -11.24
C THR A 57 8.66 4.04 -12.54
N MET A 58 8.85 3.35 -13.67
CA MET A 58 9.01 3.96 -15.00
C MET A 58 7.67 4.12 -15.74
N GLY A 59 6.54 3.87 -15.07
CA GLY A 59 5.21 4.04 -15.66
C GLY A 59 4.85 3.03 -16.76
N LYS A 60 5.47 1.85 -16.77
CA LYS A 60 5.06 0.72 -17.64
C LYS A 60 3.90 -0.07 -17.06
N CYS A 61 3.70 0.00 -15.75
CA CYS A 61 2.55 -0.48 -15.01
C CYS A 61 2.08 0.65 -14.09
N HIS A 62 0.79 0.71 -13.83
CA HIS A 62 0.21 1.58 -12.82
C HIS A 62 -0.38 0.73 -11.68
N LEU A 63 -0.29 1.28 -10.47
CA LEU A 63 -0.91 0.72 -9.29
C LEU A 63 -2.21 1.47 -9.06
N GLU A 64 -3.31 0.76 -8.92
CA GLU A 64 -4.60 1.33 -8.55
C GLU A 64 -5.09 0.68 -7.26
N TRP A 65 -5.91 1.40 -6.50
CA TRP A 65 -6.69 0.82 -5.41
C TRP A 65 -8.18 0.95 -5.73
N GLU A 66 -8.97 -0.02 -5.27
CA GLU A 66 -10.43 0.05 -5.36
C GLU A 66 -10.98 0.63 -4.06
N ASP A 67 -11.74 1.71 -4.17
CA ASP A 67 -12.39 2.36 -3.05
C ASP A 67 -13.70 1.66 -2.63
N MET A 68 -14.49 2.29 -1.76
CA MET A 68 -15.76 1.71 -1.28
C MET A 68 -16.87 1.77 -2.31
N ASP A 69 -16.83 2.72 -3.24
CA ASP A 69 -17.76 2.84 -4.36
C ASP A 69 -17.39 1.94 -5.54
N HIS A 70 -16.33 1.13 -5.39
CA HIS A 70 -15.73 0.27 -6.42
C HIS A 70 -15.09 1.04 -7.59
N ASP A 71 -14.77 2.31 -7.40
CA ASP A 71 -13.96 3.09 -8.32
C ASP A 71 -12.48 2.72 -8.18
N ARG A 72 -11.78 2.70 -9.31
CA ARG A 72 -10.33 2.46 -9.35
C ARG A 72 -9.59 3.78 -9.38
N ILE A 73 -8.77 4.00 -8.36
CA ILE A 73 -8.03 5.23 -8.18
C ILE A 73 -6.55 4.92 -8.32
N GLN A 74 -5.89 5.58 -9.26
CA GLN A 74 -4.46 5.41 -9.50
C GLN A 74 -3.62 5.98 -8.34
N LEU A 75 -2.67 5.19 -7.86
CA LEU A 75 -1.67 5.59 -6.87
C LEU A 75 -0.38 5.97 -7.60
N GLN A 76 -0.01 7.26 -7.54
CA GLN A 76 1.20 7.77 -8.20
C GLN A 76 2.23 8.30 -7.21
N THR A 77 1.78 8.73 -6.03
CA THR A 77 2.63 9.39 -5.05
C THR A 77 2.43 8.84 -3.64
N GLN A 78 3.36 9.17 -2.75
CA GLN A 78 3.21 8.90 -1.32
C GLN A 78 1.92 9.53 -0.76
N THR A 79 1.52 10.70 -1.24
CA THR A 79 0.31 11.38 -0.80
C THR A 79 -0.93 10.59 -1.19
N ASP A 80 -1.01 10.07 -2.42
CA ASP A 80 -2.14 9.24 -2.86
C ASP A 80 -2.27 7.97 -2.02
N TRP A 81 -1.14 7.33 -1.73
CA TRP A 81 -1.11 6.16 -0.87
C TRP A 81 -1.57 6.48 0.57
N CYS A 82 -1.07 7.56 1.16
CA CYS A 82 -1.52 8.00 2.49
C CYS A 82 -3.03 8.27 2.49
N ASN A 83 -3.56 8.98 1.49
CA ASN A 83 -4.99 9.25 1.36
C ASN A 83 -5.81 7.96 1.25
N ALA A 84 -5.35 6.99 0.46
CA ALA A 84 -6.00 5.69 0.31
C ALA A 84 -6.00 4.89 1.63
N GLN A 85 -4.90 4.94 2.39
CA GLN A 85 -4.81 4.32 3.72
C GLN A 85 -5.75 4.99 4.73
N GLU A 86 -5.81 6.32 4.74
CA GLU A 86 -6.70 7.06 5.64
C GLU A 86 -8.16 6.78 5.31
N TYR A 87 -8.53 6.85 4.03
CA TYR A 87 -9.87 6.53 3.56
C TYR A 87 -10.25 5.08 3.90
N HIS A 88 -9.36 4.12 3.67
CA HIS A 88 -9.57 2.73 4.05
C HIS A 88 -9.70 2.55 5.55
N ARG A 89 -8.91 3.27 6.37
CA ARG A 89 -9.02 3.24 7.83
C ARG A 89 -10.36 3.78 8.33
N GLU A 90 -10.84 4.87 7.74
CA GLU A 90 -12.13 5.47 8.08
C GLU A 90 -13.30 4.58 7.65
N ALA A 91 -13.16 3.92 6.50
CA ALA A 91 -14.22 3.11 5.94
C ALA A 91 -14.22 1.65 6.43
N ALA A 92 -13.09 1.08 6.85
CA ALA A 92 -12.98 -0.35 7.15
C ALA A 92 -13.16 -0.67 8.65
N ARG A 93 -14.28 -1.34 8.92
CA ARG A 93 -14.44 -2.16 10.12
C ARG A 93 -13.91 -3.61 9.97
N THR A 94 -13.55 -4.13 8.78
CA THR A 94 -13.06 -5.53 8.67
C THR A 94 -12.41 -6.01 7.35
N THR A 95 -12.34 -5.25 6.26
CA THR A 95 -11.95 -5.80 4.94
C THR A 95 -10.57 -5.36 4.45
N SER A 96 -9.80 -6.30 3.88
CA SER A 96 -8.52 -6.05 3.20
C SER A 96 -8.66 -5.03 2.06
N MET A 97 -7.69 -4.12 1.91
CA MET A 97 -7.66 -3.17 0.79
C MET A 97 -7.32 -3.90 -0.51
N LYS A 98 -8.00 -3.60 -1.62
CA LYS A 98 -7.73 -4.22 -2.92
C LYS A 98 -6.84 -3.30 -3.76
N LEU A 99 -5.77 -3.86 -4.30
CA LEU A 99 -4.86 -3.19 -5.23
C LEU A 99 -4.90 -3.91 -6.57
N PHE A 100 -4.75 -3.16 -7.66
CA PHE A 100 -4.73 -3.65 -9.02
C PHE A 100 -3.43 -3.17 -9.67
N VAL A 101 -2.70 -4.11 -10.26
CA VAL A 101 -1.52 -3.81 -11.06
C VAL A 101 -1.91 -3.98 -12.52
N GLU A 102 -2.11 -2.84 -13.16
CA GLU A 102 -2.50 -2.79 -14.56
C GLU A 102 -1.29 -2.39 -15.40
N ASN A 103 -1.17 -2.99 -16.58
CA ASN A 103 -0.12 -2.65 -17.53
C ASN A 103 -0.46 -1.27 -18.13
N ALA A 104 0.47 -0.33 -18.12
CA ALA A 104 0.32 0.99 -18.71
C ALA A 104 0.57 0.97 -20.24
N VAL A 105 0.24 -0.15 -20.88
CA VAL A 105 0.41 -0.31 -22.32
C VAL A 105 -0.69 0.50 -23.02
N GLU A 106 -0.23 1.44 -23.83
CA GLU A 106 -0.99 2.25 -24.81
C GLU A 106 -1.98 1.45 -25.66
#